data_AF-A0A327P5W0-F1
#
_entry.id   AF-A0A327P5W0-F1
#
_cell.length_a   1.000
_cell.length_b   1.000
_cell.length_c   1.000
_cell.angle_alpha   90.00
_cell.angle_beta   90.00
_cell.angle_gamma   90.00
#
_symmetry.space_group_name_H-M   'P 1'
#
loop_
_entity.id
_entity.type
_entity.pdbx_description
1 polymer ?
#
loop_
_entity_poly.entity_id
_entity_poly.type
_entity_poly.pdbx_seq_one_letter_code
_entity_poly.pdbx_strand_id
1 'polypeptide(L)' 'MFSVVLHRTVEETVEIILNAMKSNPKITSIELQERKGLTRRGVEYQISKLKKEKKIMRVGSTKAGEWKVLN' A
#
# COMPACT_ATOMS: atom_id res chain seq x y z
N MET A 1 -17.73 -0.40 22.57
CA MET A 1 -17.71 0.91 21.91
C MET A 1 -16.31 1.13 21.30
N PHE A 2 -16.07 0.60 20.09
CA PHE A 2 -14.74 0.55 19.44
C PHE A 2 -14.79 1.11 18.01
N SER A 3 -15.44 2.27 17.81
CA SER A 3 -15.69 2.77 16.45
C SER A 3 -15.47 4.27 16.27
N VAL A 4 -14.42 4.84 16.88
CA VAL A 4 -14.05 6.25 16.57
C VAL A 4 -12.59 6.42 16.14
N VAL A 5 -11.68 5.48 16.45
CA VAL A 5 -10.23 5.63 16.17
C VAL A 5 -9.79 5.03 14.82
N LEU A 6 -10.51 4.04 14.27
CA LEU A 6 -10.02 3.26 13.12
C LEU A 6 -10.03 4.03 11.78
N HIS A 7 -10.91 5.03 11.63
CA HIS A 7 -11.12 5.68 10.33
C HIS A 7 -9.91 6.55 9.92
N ARG A 8 -9.36 7.33 10.87
CA ARG A 8 -8.25 8.25 10.59
C ARG A 8 -6.96 7.51 10.22
N THR A 9 -6.69 6.38 10.87
CA THR A 9 -5.44 5.62 10.66
C THR A 9 -5.42 4.86 9.34
N VAL A 10 -6.59 4.42 8.84
CA VAL A 10 -6.69 3.70 7.57
C VAL A 10 -6.42 4.65 6.40
N GLU A 11 -6.98 5.86 6.42
CA GLU A 11 -6.76 6.88 5.39
C GLU A 11 -5.29 7.29 5.32
N GLU A 12 -4.68 7.57 6.47
CA GLU A 12 -3.24 7.88 6.58
C GLU A 12 -2.36 6.72 6.04
N THR A 13 -2.73 5.47 6.35
CA THR A 13 -1.99 4.29 5.86
C THR A 13 -2.05 4.15 4.33
N VAL A 14 -3.22 4.41 3.74
CA VAL A 14 -3.41 4.34 2.28
C VAL A 14 -2.54 5.38 1.59
N GLU A 15 -2.52 6.62 2.09
CA GLU A 15 -1.66 7.67 1.56
C GLU A 15 -0.18 7.32 1.66
N ILE A 16 0.27 6.78 2.79
CA ILE A 16 1.66 6.33 2.97
C ILE A 16 2.04 5.30 1.90
N ILE A 17 1.18 4.30 1.66
CA ILE A 17 1.44 3.24 0.67
C ILE A 17 1.47 3.83 -0.75
N LEU A 18 0.49 4.66 -1.11
CA LEU A 18 0.43 5.27 -2.45
C LEU A 18 1.61 6.19 -2.71
N ASN A 19 1.98 7.04 -1.74
CA ASN A 19 3.14 7.92 -1.85
C ASN A 19 4.44 7.13 -1.93
N ALA A 20 4.57 6.05 -1.15
CA ALA A 20 5.73 5.19 -1.22
C ALA A 20 5.87 4.52 -2.60
N MET A 21 4.77 4.00 -3.17
CA MET A 21 4.76 3.44 -4.53
C MET A 21 5.05 4.48 -5.62
N LYS A 22 4.57 5.73 -5.46
CA LYS A 22 4.92 6.84 -6.37
C LYS A 22 6.41 7.19 -6.29
N SER A 23 6.98 7.22 -5.08
CA SER A 23 8.39 7.57 -4.86
C SER A 23 9.36 6.47 -5.30
N ASN A 24 8.99 5.20 -5.09
CA ASN A 24 9.77 4.04 -5.46
C ASN A 24 8.82 2.99 -6.06
N PRO A 25 8.65 2.95 -7.39
CA PRO A 25 7.81 1.96 -8.04
C PRO A 25 8.26 0.51 -7.77
N LYS A 26 9.52 0.27 -7.42
CA LYS A 26 10.03 -1.07 -7.09
C LYS A 26 9.79 -1.49 -5.64
N ILE A 27 9.18 -0.63 -4.83
CA ILE A 27 9.03 -0.87 -3.39
C ILE A 27 8.35 -2.22 -3.10
N THR A 28 8.94 -2.93 -2.16
CA THR A 28 8.50 -4.24 -1.70
C THR A 28 7.50 -4.10 -0.56
N SER A 29 6.74 -5.17 -0.32
CA SER A 29 5.88 -5.24 0.87
C SER A 29 6.68 -5.18 2.17
N ILE A 30 7.95 -5.60 2.18
CA ILE A 30 8.84 -5.55 3.34
C ILE A 30 9.22 -4.09 3.64
N GLU A 31 9.69 -3.34 2.64
CA GLU A 31 10.00 -1.91 2.79
C GLU A 31 8.77 -1.08 3.17
N LEU A 32 7.56 -1.49 2.74
CA LEU A 32 6.32 -0.87 3.20
C LEU A 32 6.03 -1.14 4.67
N GLN A 33 6.36 -2.32 5.21
CA GLN A 33 6.17 -2.64 6.63
C GLN A 33 7.08 -1.81 7.54
N GLU A 34 8.29 -1.51 7.06
CA GLU A 34 9.24 -0.66 7.78
C GLU A 34 8.75 0.79 7.90
N ARG A 35 7.79 1.21 7.08
CA ARG A 35 7.16 2.53 7.21
C ARG A 35 6.10 2.51 8.31
N LYS A 36 6.18 3.47 9.23
CA LYS A 36 5.18 3.80 10.27
C LYS A 36 4.43 2.58 10.87
N GLY A 37 5.17 1.58 11.35
CA GLY A 37 4.60 0.47 12.12
C GLY A 37 3.53 -0.35 11.37
N LEU A 38 3.59 -0.38 10.03
CA LEU A 38 2.64 -1.13 9.24
C LEU A 38 2.89 -2.63 9.42
N THR A 39 1.91 -3.32 9.99
CA THR A 39 1.97 -4.78 10.10
C THR A 39 1.91 -5.41 8.71
N ARG A 40 2.57 -6.56 8.54
CA ARG A 40 2.51 -7.36 7.30
C ARG A 40 1.08 -7.54 6.78
N ARG A 41 0.17 -7.95 7.67
CA ARG A 41 -1.25 -8.17 7.35
C ARG A 41 -1.94 -6.88 6.91
N GLY A 42 -1.63 -5.76 7.56
CA GLY A 42 -2.13 -4.44 7.16
C GLY A 42 -1.69 -4.06 5.75
N VAL A 43 -0.40 -4.21 5.43
CA VAL A 43 0.14 -3.93 4.09
C VAL A 43 -0.51 -4.83 3.03
N GLU A 44 -0.57 -6.14 3.26
CA GLU A 44 -1.19 -7.09 2.33
C GLU A 44 -2.67 -6.77 2.08
N TYR A 45 -3.43 -6.45 3.13
CA TYR A 45 -4.83 -6.04 3.04
C TYR A 45 -4.99 -4.77 2.19
N GLN A 46 -4.20 -3.73 2.47
CA GLN A 46 -4.31 -2.46 1.75
C GLN A 46 -3.91 -2.60 0.27
N ILE A 47 -2.82 -3.32 -0.04
CA ILE A 47 -2.43 -3.58 -1.43
C ILE A 47 -3.53 -4.36 -2.17
N SER A 48 -4.11 -5.38 -1.55
CA SER A 48 -5.21 -6.14 -2.13
C SER A 48 -6.43 -5.26 -2.40
N LYS A 49 -6.80 -4.41 -1.45
CA LYS A 49 -7.90 -3.45 -1.58
C LYS A 49 -7.64 -2.46 -2.72
N LEU A 50 -6.47 -1.82 -2.75
CA LEU A 50 -6.09 -0.86 -3.80
C LEU A 50 -6.04 -1.48 -5.20
N LYS A 51 -5.61 -2.75 -5.31
CA LYS A 51 -5.67 -3.51 -6.58
C LYS A 51 -7.12 -3.74 -7.02
N LYS A 52 -8.00 -4.16 -6.11
CA LYS A 52 -9.43 -4.38 -6.39
C LYS A 52 -10.13 -3.09 -6.81
N GLU A 53 -9.78 -1.98 -6.17
CA GLU A 53 -10.25 -0.64 -6.51
C GLU A 53 -9.59 -0.06 -7.78
N LYS A 54 -8.71 -0.80 -8.45
CA LYS A 54 -7.96 -0.37 -9.64
C LYS A 54 -7.16 0.93 -9.43
N LYS A 55 -6.74 1.23 -8.20
CA LYS A 55 -5.88 2.37 -7.86
C LYS A 55 -4.40 2.08 -8.04
N ILE A 56 -4.01 0.81 -7.99
CA ILE A 56 -2.62 0.38 -8.23
C ILE A 56 -2.58 -0.88 -9.09
N MET A 57 -1.49 -1.06 -9.81
CA MET A 57 -1.21 -2.25 -10.60
C MET A 57 0.28 -2.58 -10.53
N ARG A 58 0.65 -3.87 -10.55
CA ARG A 58 2.04 -4.29 -10.74
C ARG A 58 2.25 -4.58 -12.22
N VAL A 59 3.22 -3.92 -12.85
CA VAL A 59 3.55 -4.04 -14.27
C VAL A 59 4.97 -4.57 -14.42
N GLY A 60 5.21 -5.52 -15.33
CA GLY A 60 6.53 -6.10 -15.58
C GLY A 60 6.68 -7.52 -15.04
N SER A 61 7.92 -8.03 -15.04
CA SER A 61 8.21 -9.42 -14.67
C SER A 61 8.09 -9.66 -13.17
N THR A 62 7.92 -10.91 -12.76
CA THR A 62 7.79 -11.29 -11.34
C THR A 62 8.94 -10.78 -10.47
N LYS A 63 10.15 -10.65 -11.03
CA LYS A 63 11.36 -10.20 -10.31
C LYS A 63 11.66 -8.70 -10.44
N ALA A 64 11.26 -8.07 -11.55
CA ALA A 64 11.62 -6.68 -11.85
C ALA A 64 10.41 -5.76 -12.04
N GLY A 65 9.20 -6.25 -11.76
CA GLY A 65 7.99 -5.47 -11.95
C GLY A 65 7.93 -4.27 -11.01
N GLU A 66 7.17 -3.27 -11.42
CA GLU A 66 7.00 -1.99 -10.73
C GLU A 66 5.54 -1.74 -10.41
N TRP A 67 5.28 -1.06 -9.30
CA TRP A 67 3.97 -0.56 -8.93
C TRP A 67 3.68 0.71 -9.72
N LYS A 68 2.56 0.68 -10.43
CA LYS A 68 1.98 1.83 -11.10
C LYS A 68 0.75 2.26 -10.31
N VAL A 69 0.74 3.52 -9.88
CA VAL A 69 -0.46 4.15 -9.31
C VAL A 69 -1.32 4.66 -10.46
N LEU A 70 -2.56 4.22 -10.50
CA LEU A 70 -3.57 4.58 -11.48
C LEU A 70 -4.40 5.68 -10.81
N ASN A 71 -4.22 6.92 -11.27
CA ASN A 71 -4.88 8.09 -10.71
C ASN A 71 -6.33 8.19 -11.21
#